data_AF-A0A7J7UXT3-F1
#
_entry.id   AF-A0A7J7UXT3-F1
#
_cell.length_a   1.000
_cell.length_b   1.000
_cell.length_c   1.000
_cell.angle_alpha   90.00
_cell.angle_beta   90.00
_cell.angle_gamma   90.00
#
_symmetry.space_group_name_H-M   'P 1'
#
loop_
_entity.id
_entity.type
_entity.pdbx_description
1 polymer ?
#
loop_
_entity_poly.entity_id
_entity_poly.type
_entity_poly.pdbx_seq_one_letter_code
_entity_poly.pdbx_strand_id
1 'polypeptide(L)'
;MNLFAFGDVDGVGMDAKLQHPLGVTWDKKRNLLYVTDSYNHKIKVVDPKTKNCTTLAGTGDASNISSSFTESTFNEPGGLCIGENGQLLYVADTNNHQIKVMDLETKTISVLPVFTSENAMVDGPFLAEEQKTVPKLPKSAPVISLPPVAASPGQTLQFKLRLDLPSGTKLTEGVASCWFLTAEGNEWLLQGQTPSGEIENISNQPTISLQVPGDCLSPEAVVSISVFLYYCSADGSACMMKGILFSQPLQITSAQHGSSAPVELKKR
;
A
#
# COMPACT_ATOMS: atom_id res chain seq x y z
N MET A 1 35.41 -11.06 -15.41
CA MET A 1 34.74 -11.26 -14.10
C MET A 1 33.67 -12.32 -14.29
N ASN A 2 33.58 -13.31 -13.40
CA ASN A 2 32.61 -14.40 -13.53
C ASN A 2 31.37 -14.11 -12.68
N LEU A 3 30.24 -13.78 -13.32
CA LEU A 3 28.94 -13.57 -12.67
C LEU A 3 27.99 -14.77 -12.81
N PHE A 4 28.45 -15.88 -13.40
CA PHE A 4 27.64 -17.07 -13.71
C PHE A 4 27.99 -18.29 -12.83
N ALA A 5 28.71 -18.08 -11.72
CA ALA A 5 29.07 -19.13 -10.77
C ALA A 5 27.95 -19.39 -9.74
N PHE A 6 26.75 -19.71 -10.23
CA PHE A 6 25.57 -20.00 -9.40
C PHE A 6 25.23 -21.49 -9.35
N GLY A 7 24.32 -21.88 -8.46
CA GLY A 7 23.81 -23.23 -8.30
C GLY A 7 23.27 -23.46 -6.88
N ASP A 8 23.05 -24.71 -6.52
CA ASP A 8 22.57 -25.10 -5.19
C ASP A 8 23.44 -26.22 -4.62
N VAL A 9 24.51 -25.83 -3.91
CA VAL A 9 25.47 -26.76 -3.33
C VAL A 9 25.85 -26.27 -1.93
N ASP A 10 25.66 -27.13 -0.95
CA ASP A 10 26.18 -26.92 0.40
C ASP A 10 27.69 -27.21 0.43
N GLY A 11 28.46 -26.42 1.17
CA GLY A 11 29.91 -26.55 1.20
C GLY A 11 30.63 -25.40 1.87
N VAL A 12 31.97 -25.41 1.79
CA VAL A 12 32.82 -24.44 2.46
C VAL A 12 33.32 -23.37 1.48
N GLY A 13 33.10 -22.10 1.81
CA GLY A 13 33.63 -20.97 1.05
C GLY A 13 33.20 -20.97 -0.42
N MET A 14 34.18 -21.14 -1.33
CA MET A 14 33.94 -21.10 -2.77
C MET A 14 33.29 -22.39 -3.32
N ASP A 15 33.26 -23.47 -2.55
CA ASP A 15 32.63 -24.73 -2.97
C ASP A 15 31.11 -24.63 -2.89
N ALA A 16 30.59 -23.88 -1.92
CA ALA A 16 29.17 -23.56 -1.81
C ALA A 16 28.67 -22.82 -3.07
N LYS A 17 27.43 -23.08 -3.45
CA LYS A 17 26.73 -22.38 -4.53
C LYS A 17 25.39 -21.88 -4.04
N LEU A 18 25.09 -20.64 -4.40
CA LEU A 18 23.83 -19.95 -4.18
C LEU A 18 23.29 -19.51 -5.55
N GLN A 19 22.01 -19.16 -5.60
CA GLN A 19 21.36 -18.62 -6.78
C GLN A 19 20.56 -17.37 -6.42
N HIS A 20 21.13 -16.22 -6.80
CA HIS A 20 20.54 -14.89 -6.63
C HIS A 20 20.03 -14.60 -5.19
N PRO A 21 20.89 -14.72 -4.16
CA PRO A 21 20.48 -14.46 -2.78
C PRO A 21 20.14 -12.98 -2.58
N LEU A 22 18.98 -12.70 -1.98
CA LEU A 22 18.46 -11.32 -1.82
C LEU A 22 18.59 -10.77 -0.40
N GLY A 23 18.64 -11.64 0.61
CA GLY A 23 18.60 -11.24 2.01
C GLY A 23 19.58 -12.00 2.88
N VAL A 24 20.09 -11.31 3.89
CA VAL A 24 20.91 -11.90 4.96
C VAL A 24 20.50 -11.32 6.31
N THR A 25 20.55 -12.13 7.37
CA THR A 25 20.39 -11.65 8.76
C THR A 25 21.37 -12.35 9.69
N TRP A 26 21.86 -11.60 10.69
CA TRP A 26 22.87 -12.08 11.63
C TRP A 26 22.24 -12.50 12.96
N ASP A 27 22.46 -13.75 13.38
CA ASP A 27 22.09 -14.24 14.70
C ASP A 27 23.28 -14.15 15.68
N LYS A 28 23.22 -13.13 16.54
CA LYS A 28 24.22 -12.89 17.60
C LYS A 28 24.27 -14.00 18.65
N LYS A 29 23.16 -14.71 18.91
CA LYS A 29 23.07 -15.76 19.93
C LYS A 29 23.86 -17.00 19.50
N ARG A 30 23.74 -17.39 18.22
CA ARG A 30 24.41 -18.58 17.66
C ARG A 30 25.69 -18.27 16.90
N ASN A 31 25.98 -16.99 16.62
CA ASN A 31 27.06 -16.57 15.72
C ASN A 31 26.91 -17.15 14.30
N LEU A 32 25.69 -17.17 13.78
CA LEU A 32 25.35 -17.70 12.47
C LEU A 32 24.74 -16.62 11.58
N LEU A 33 24.98 -16.72 10.28
CA LEU A 33 24.33 -15.89 9.27
C LEU A 33 23.26 -16.72 8.56
N TYR A 34 22.04 -16.20 8.48
CA TYR A 34 20.98 -16.80 7.67
C TYR A 34 20.87 -16.05 6.34
N VAL A 35 20.64 -16.78 5.26
CA VAL A 35 20.59 -16.25 3.89
C VAL A 35 19.32 -16.73 3.21
N THR A 36 18.58 -15.83 2.55
CA THR A 36 17.57 -16.24 1.57
C THR A 36 18.25 -16.53 0.25
N ASP A 37 18.32 -17.81 -0.11
CA ASP A 37 18.85 -18.28 -1.38
C ASP A 37 17.70 -18.32 -2.39
N SER A 38 17.34 -17.13 -2.88
CA SER A 38 15.99 -16.84 -3.38
C SER A 38 15.57 -17.70 -4.56
N TYR A 39 16.43 -17.88 -5.57
CA TYR A 39 16.08 -18.69 -6.75
C TYR A 39 16.24 -20.19 -6.53
N ASN A 40 16.86 -20.59 -5.41
CA ASN A 40 16.87 -21.99 -4.98
C ASN A 40 15.72 -22.30 -4.03
N HIS A 41 14.82 -21.35 -3.76
CA HIS A 41 13.64 -21.54 -2.89
C HIS A 41 14.02 -22.04 -1.47
N LYS A 42 15.18 -21.61 -0.96
CA LYS A 42 15.78 -22.13 0.27
C LYS A 42 16.22 -21.04 1.24
N ILE A 43 16.24 -21.40 2.51
CA ILE A 43 16.96 -20.66 3.55
C ILE A 43 18.24 -21.41 3.84
N LYS A 44 19.38 -20.73 3.69
CA LYS A 44 20.70 -21.26 4.00
C LYS A 44 21.16 -20.72 5.36
N VAL A 45 22.03 -21.47 6.02
CA VAL A 45 22.76 -21.05 7.20
C VAL A 45 24.25 -21.11 6.93
N VAL A 46 24.96 -20.07 7.34
CA VAL A 46 26.41 -19.93 7.17
C VAL A 46 27.05 -19.73 8.52
N ASP A 47 28.04 -20.57 8.84
CA ASP A 47 28.97 -20.30 9.93
C ASP A 47 30.14 -19.49 9.38
N PRO A 48 30.29 -18.20 9.75
CA PRO A 48 31.34 -17.36 9.19
C PRO A 48 32.76 -17.75 9.67
N LYS A 49 32.90 -18.48 10.79
CA LYS A 49 34.21 -18.94 11.28
C LYS A 49 34.76 -20.05 10.41
N THR A 50 33.93 -21.04 10.10
CA THR A 50 34.29 -22.19 9.26
C THR A 50 34.09 -21.92 7.77
N LYS A 51 33.30 -20.88 7.43
CA LYS A 51 32.80 -20.57 6.08
C LYS A 51 31.90 -21.67 5.51
N ASN A 52 31.37 -22.55 6.36
CA ASN A 52 30.48 -23.61 5.92
C ASN A 52 29.07 -23.05 5.68
N CYS A 53 28.51 -23.32 4.50
CA CYS A 53 27.16 -22.95 4.09
C CYS A 53 26.34 -24.24 3.90
N THR A 54 25.21 -24.35 4.60
CA THR A 54 24.32 -25.50 4.50
C THR A 54 22.86 -25.10 4.39
N THR A 55 22.03 -25.97 3.84
CA THR A 55 20.57 -25.78 3.80
C THR A 55 20.00 -25.86 5.20
N LEU A 56 19.31 -24.80 5.62
CA LEU A 56 18.58 -24.76 6.89
C LEU A 56 17.15 -25.25 6.72
N ALA A 57 16.47 -24.78 5.67
CA ALA A 57 15.09 -25.12 5.34
C ALA A 57 14.79 -24.91 3.85
N GLY A 58 13.76 -25.58 3.34
CA GLY A 58 13.34 -25.51 1.94
C GLY A 58 13.70 -26.78 1.16
N THR A 59 12.72 -27.41 0.52
CA THR A 59 12.98 -28.55 -0.40
C THR A 59 13.66 -28.10 -1.69
N GLY A 60 13.42 -26.85 -2.11
CA GLY A 60 13.77 -26.33 -3.43
C GLY A 60 12.59 -26.28 -4.39
N ASP A 61 11.46 -26.90 -4.04
CA ASP A 61 10.21 -26.78 -4.79
C ASP A 61 9.39 -25.60 -4.29
N ALA A 62 8.54 -25.03 -5.15
CA ALA A 62 7.66 -23.92 -4.77
C ALA A 62 6.31 -24.36 -4.17
N SER A 63 5.92 -25.64 -4.26
CA SER A 63 4.51 -26.05 -4.20
C SER A 63 4.12 -27.09 -3.13
N ASN A 64 4.79 -27.17 -1.99
CA ASN A 64 4.47 -28.15 -0.94
C ASN A 64 4.45 -27.54 0.48
N ILE A 65 3.32 -27.62 1.18
CA ILE A 65 3.17 -26.99 2.49
C ILE A 65 3.35 -28.07 3.56
N SER A 66 4.58 -28.22 4.06
CA SER A 66 4.85 -28.93 5.31
C SER A 66 5.33 -27.95 6.39
N SER A 67 5.10 -28.31 7.64
CA SER A 67 5.42 -27.50 8.82
C SER A 67 6.83 -27.76 9.38
N SER A 68 7.63 -28.64 8.78
CA SER A 68 9.02 -28.88 9.18
C SER A 68 10.01 -28.11 8.30
N PHE A 69 11.20 -27.79 8.82
CA PHE A 69 12.23 -27.07 8.04
C PHE A 69 12.59 -27.81 6.74
N THR A 70 12.81 -29.12 6.81
CA THR A 70 13.30 -29.93 5.68
C THR A 70 12.26 -30.18 4.60
N GLU A 71 10.97 -30.13 4.94
CA GLU A 71 9.88 -30.36 3.99
C GLU A 71 9.14 -29.08 3.61
N SER A 72 9.46 -27.97 4.25
CA SER A 72 8.89 -26.67 3.89
C SER A 72 9.29 -26.24 2.48
N THR A 73 8.44 -25.43 1.86
CA THR A 73 8.78 -24.74 0.60
C THR A 73 8.86 -23.24 0.81
N PHE A 74 9.53 -22.56 -0.12
CA PHE A 74 9.52 -21.12 -0.26
C PHE A 74 9.34 -20.78 -1.74
N ASN A 75 8.98 -19.55 -2.06
CA ASN A 75 8.87 -19.08 -3.43
C ASN A 75 9.51 -17.70 -3.56
N GLU A 76 10.76 -17.69 -4.04
CA GLU A 76 11.60 -16.50 -4.16
C GLU A 76 11.60 -15.61 -2.90
N PRO A 77 12.02 -16.15 -1.74
CA PRO A 77 12.03 -15.37 -0.51
C PRO A 77 12.97 -14.17 -0.64
N GLY A 78 12.42 -12.96 -0.51
CA GLY A 78 13.11 -11.71 -0.84
C GLY A 78 13.93 -11.13 0.32
N GLY A 79 13.63 -11.55 1.54
CA GLY A 79 14.31 -11.06 2.74
C GLY A 79 13.97 -11.88 3.97
N LEU A 80 14.77 -11.70 5.02
CA LEU A 80 14.59 -12.39 6.30
C LEU A 80 15.15 -11.55 7.45
N CYS A 81 14.60 -11.72 8.65
CA CYS A 81 15.03 -11.03 9.86
C CYS A 81 14.89 -11.95 11.08
N ILE A 82 15.91 -11.97 11.93
CA ILE A 82 15.88 -12.72 13.19
C ILE A 82 15.21 -11.89 14.28
N GLY A 83 14.32 -12.50 15.07
CA GLY A 83 13.70 -11.88 16.23
C GLY A 83 14.70 -11.61 17.35
N GLU A 84 14.36 -10.70 18.27
CA GLU A 84 15.26 -10.18 19.32
C GLU A 84 15.86 -11.28 20.21
N ASN A 85 15.06 -12.29 20.58
CA ASN A 85 15.51 -13.42 21.40
C ASN A 85 16.27 -14.51 20.61
N GLY A 86 16.40 -14.35 19.30
CA GLY A 86 17.00 -15.32 18.40
C GLY A 86 16.21 -16.63 18.27
N GLN A 87 14.96 -16.72 18.73
CA GLN A 87 14.16 -17.94 18.61
C GLN A 87 13.46 -18.02 17.26
N LEU A 88 12.85 -16.92 16.84
CA LEU A 88 12.04 -16.86 15.61
C LEU A 88 12.82 -16.18 14.49
N LEU A 89 12.83 -16.79 13.32
CA LEU A 89 13.33 -16.21 12.07
C LEU A 89 12.14 -15.93 11.16
N TYR A 90 11.94 -14.67 10.81
CA TYR A 90 10.86 -14.22 9.92
C TYR A 90 11.41 -14.14 8.49
N VAL A 91 10.65 -14.66 7.54
CA VAL A 91 11.01 -14.70 6.12
C VAL A 91 9.89 -14.05 5.31
N ALA A 92 10.25 -13.07 4.48
CA ALA A 92 9.35 -12.51 3.46
C ALA A 92 9.32 -13.47 2.26
N ASP A 93 8.30 -14.32 2.19
CA ASP A 93 8.13 -15.34 1.17
C ASP A 93 7.39 -14.75 -0.05
N THR A 94 8.12 -13.97 -0.84
CA THR A 94 7.60 -12.95 -1.78
C THR A 94 6.51 -13.46 -2.71
N ASN A 95 6.80 -14.54 -3.46
CA ASN A 95 5.88 -15.03 -4.48
C ASN A 95 4.76 -15.91 -3.90
N ASN A 96 4.83 -16.23 -2.59
CA ASN A 96 3.72 -16.82 -1.85
C ASN A 96 2.87 -15.76 -1.13
N HIS A 97 3.23 -14.47 -1.20
CA HIS A 97 2.53 -13.35 -0.56
C HIS A 97 2.35 -13.53 0.96
N GLN A 98 3.33 -14.12 1.62
CA GLN A 98 3.25 -14.52 3.03
C GLN A 98 4.50 -14.14 3.81
N ILE A 99 4.33 -13.97 5.12
CA ILE A 99 5.44 -13.98 6.07
C ILE A 99 5.51 -15.36 6.69
N LYS A 100 6.61 -16.08 6.47
CA LYS A 100 6.87 -17.36 7.13
C LYS A 100 7.64 -17.13 8.42
N VAL A 101 7.20 -17.78 9.49
CA VAL A 101 7.82 -17.74 10.81
C VAL A 101 8.46 -19.09 11.05
N MET A 102 9.77 -19.10 11.19
CA MET A 102 10.56 -20.29 11.48
C MET A 102 10.96 -20.27 12.95
N ASP A 103 10.50 -21.25 13.72
CA ASP A 103 10.99 -21.47 15.08
C ASP A 103 12.28 -22.29 15.03
N LEU A 104 13.40 -21.65 15.37
CA LEU A 104 14.73 -22.26 15.31
C LEU A 104 14.98 -23.29 16.42
N GLU A 105 14.18 -23.29 17.48
CA GLU A 105 14.25 -24.26 18.59
C GLU A 105 13.44 -25.50 18.27
N THR A 106 12.17 -25.32 17.87
CA THR A 106 11.28 -26.45 17.54
C THR A 106 11.45 -26.98 16.11
N LYS A 107 12.18 -26.25 15.26
CA LYS A 107 12.39 -26.56 13.82
C LYS A 107 11.08 -26.64 13.04
N THR A 108 10.12 -25.81 13.42
CA THR A 108 8.81 -25.72 12.79
C THR A 108 8.62 -24.42 12.02
N ILE A 109 7.81 -24.47 10.97
CA ILE A 109 7.44 -23.32 10.16
C ILE A 109 5.94 -23.11 10.24
N SER A 110 5.54 -21.86 10.42
CA SER A 110 4.16 -21.41 10.32
C SER A 110 4.07 -20.18 9.42
N VAL A 111 2.85 -19.83 9.03
CA VAL A 111 2.55 -18.56 8.34
C VAL A 111 2.07 -17.57 9.39
N LEU A 112 2.65 -16.38 9.42
CA LEU A 112 2.19 -15.31 10.29
C LEU A 112 0.82 -14.83 9.78
N PRO A 113 -0.25 -14.93 10.58
CA PRO A 113 -1.52 -14.38 10.18
C PRO A 113 -1.45 -12.84 10.23
N VAL A 114 -1.66 -12.20 9.08
CA VAL A 114 -1.80 -10.75 9.00
C VAL A 114 -3.29 -10.45 8.93
N PHE A 115 -3.85 -9.98 10.05
CA PHE A 115 -5.24 -9.55 10.10
C PHE A 115 -5.34 -8.08 9.73
N THR A 116 -6.12 -7.75 8.70
CA THR A 116 -6.61 -6.38 8.53
C THR A 116 -7.75 -6.18 9.53
N SER A 117 -7.40 -5.90 10.78
CA SER A 117 -8.33 -5.26 11.70
C SER A 117 -8.43 -3.80 11.28
N GLU A 118 -9.65 -3.28 11.08
CA GLU A 118 -9.89 -1.83 10.88
C GLU A 118 -9.36 -0.97 12.05
N ASN A 119 -8.87 -1.59 13.14
CA ASN A 119 -8.34 -0.95 14.34
C ASN A 119 -7.04 -1.58 14.87
N ALA A 120 -6.16 -2.12 14.01
CA ALA A 120 -4.84 -2.58 14.48
C ALA A 120 -3.96 -1.37 14.87
N MET A 121 -3.89 -1.06 16.17
CA MET A 121 -2.84 -0.18 16.70
C MET A 121 -1.50 -0.93 16.65
N VAL A 122 -0.54 -0.37 15.92
CA VAL A 122 0.82 -0.90 15.81
C VAL A 122 1.68 -0.18 16.84
N ASP A 123 2.17 -0.88 17.86
CA ASP A 123 3.04 -0.31 18.89
C ASP A 123 4.45 -0.05 18.34
N GLY A 124 4.78 1.23 18.18
CA GLY A 124 6.10 1.74 17.82
C GLY A 124 6.01 3.25 17.60
N PRO A 125 7.08 4.05 17.85
CA PRO A 125 7.03 5.46 17.55
C PRO A 125 6.94 5.61 16.04
N PHE A 126 5.74 5.91 15.55
CA PHE A 126 5.57 6.51 14.25
C PHE A 126 6.53 7.72 14.21
N LEU A 127 7.52 7.68 13.31
CA LEU A 127 7.77 8.92 12.57
C LEU A 127 6.39 9.28 12.05
N ALA A 128 5.84 10.38 12.57
CA ALA A 128 4.48 10.85 12.34
C ALA A 128 4.02 10.37 10.98
N GLU A 129 2.88 9.64 10.94
CA GLU A 129 2.22 9.26 9.69
C GLU A 129 2.50 10.36 8.68
N GLU A 130 3.25 10.05 7.61
CA GLU A 130 3.25 10.97 6.48
C GLU A 130 1.77 11.03 6.11
N GLN A 131 1.12 12.13 6.49
CA GLN A 131 -0.23 12.50 6.06
C GLN A 131 -0.30 12.05 4.61
N LYS A 132 -1.17 11.10 4.27
CA LYS A 132 -1.32 10.54 2.91
C LYS A 132 -1.12 11.70 1.94
N THR A 133 0.09 11.84 1.39
CA THR A 133 0.43 13.08 0.70
C THR A 133 -0.44 13.04 -0.53
N VAL A 134 -1.36 13.99 -0.65
CA VAL A 134 -2.29 14.02 -1.77
C VAL A 134 -1.45 13.93 -3.04
N PRO A 135 -1.66 12.90 -3.88
CA PRO A 135 -0.86 12.74 -5.08
C PRO A 135 -0.92 14.04 -5.87
N LYS A 136 0.22 14.53 -6.36
CA LYS A 136 0.21 15.75 -7.14
C LYS A 136 -0.47 15.48 -8.47
N LEU A 137 -1.53 16.24 -8.76
CA LEU A 137 -2.16 16.20 -10.07
C LEU A 137 -1.15 16.60 -11.15
N PRO A 138 -1.20 15.99 -12.35
CA PRO A 138 -0.44 16.45 -13.50
C PRO A 138 -0.71 17.93 -13.78
N LYS A 139 0.31 18.68 -14.23
CA LYS A 139 0.13 20.10 -14.60
C LYS A 139 -0.92 20.33 -15.70
N SER A 140 -1.21 19.31 -16.49
CA SER A 140 -2.23 19.31 -17.53
C SER A 140 -3.63 18.96 -17.03
N ALA A 141 -3.80 18.60 -15.75
CA ALA A 141 -5.09 18.30 -15.17
C ALA A 141 -5.96 19.57 -15.19
N PRO A 142 -7.17 19.53 -15.77
CA PRO A 142 -8.03 20.69 -15.79
C PRO A 142 -8.54 20.99 -14.38
N VAL A 143 -8.56 22.29 -14.07
CA VAL A 143 -9.15 22.84 -12.86
C VAL A 143 -10.54 23.35 -13.21
N ILE A 144 -11.57 22.74 -12.62
CA ILE A 144 -12.98 23.08 -12.81
C ILE A 144 -13.41 23.92 -11.62
N SER A 145 -13.53 25.23 -11.81
CA SER A 145 -14.06 26.13 -10.80
C SER A 145 -15.59 26.09 -10.82
N LEU A 146 -16.20 25.83 -9.67
CA LEU A 146 -17.65 25.71 -9.51
C LEU A 146 -18.25 27.01 -8.95
N PRO A 147 -19.56 27.25 -9.17
CA PRO A 147 -20.26 28.35 -8.52
C PRO A 147 -20.23 28.22 -7.00
N PRO A 148 -20.15 29.32 -6.23
CA PRO A 148 -20.18 29.26 -4.77
C PRO A 148 -21.44 28.58 -4.23
N VAL A 149 -21.27 27.79 -3.16
CA VAL A 149 -22.36 27.09 -2.47
C VAL A 149 -22.53 27.70 -1.08
N ALA A 150 -23.77 28.08 -0.75
CA ALA A 150 -24.11 28.51 0.60
C ALA A 150 -24.06 27.33 1.56
N ALA A 151 -23.43 27.52 2.72
CA ALA A 151 -23.29 26.50 3.74
C ALA A 151 -23.53 27.08 5.14
N SER A 152 -23.90 26.22 6.09
CA SER A 152 -24.11 26.60 7.50
C SER A 152 -23.17 25.80 8.41
N PRO A 153 -22.75 26.35 9.56
CA PRO A 153 -22.05 25.57 10.57
C PRO A 153 -22.87 24.34 10.99
N GLY A 154 -22.23 23.17 11.04
CA GLY A 154 -22.86 21.88 11.35
C GLY A 154 -23.62 21.23 10.19
N GLN A 155 -23.72 21.87 9.02
CA GLN A 155 -24.38 21.30 7.85
C GLN A 155 -23.50 20.25 7.17
N THR A 156 -24.09 19.19 6.63
CA THR A 156 -23.38 18.22 5.78
C THR A 156 -23.58 18.55 4.30
N LEU A 157 -22.50 18.85 3.60
CA LEU A 157 -22.48 18.98 2.14
C LEU A 157 -22.22 17.62 1.50
N GLN A 158 -22.94 17.31 0.42
CA GLN A 158 -22.80 16.06 -0.33
C GLN A 158 -22.39 16.35 -1.78
N PHE A 159 -21.11 16.19 -2.09
CA PHE A 159 -20.60 16.36 -3.45
C PHE A 159 -20.78 15.08 -4.26
N LYS A 160 -21.67 15.12 -5.26
CA LYS A 160 -21.91 14.01 -6.19
C LYS A 160 -20.97 14.13 -7.38
N LEU A 161 -20.03 13.21 -7.49
CA LEU A 161 -19.12 13.11 -8.62
C LEU A 161 -19.84 12.50 -9.83
N ARG A 162 -19.95 13.27 -10.91
CA ARG A 162 -20.39 12.81 -12.22
C ARG A 162 -19.24 12.92 -13.21
N LEU A 163 -18.67 11.77 -13.52
CA LEU A 163 -17.50 11.63 -14.38
C LEU A 163 -17.91 10.83 -15.60
N ASP A 164 -17.38 11.20 -16.76
CA ASP A 164 -17.54 10.45 -18.01
C ASP A 164 -16.17 9.94 -18.47
N LEU A 165 -16.12 8.69 -18.96
CA LEU A 165 -14.96 8.16 -19.65
C LEU A 165 -15.06 8.40 -21.16
N PRO A 166 -13.92 8.52 -21.86
CA PRO A 166 -13.92 8.49 -23.32
C PRO A 166 -14.63 7.25 -23.86
N SER A 167 -15.33 7.39 -24.98
CA SER A 167 -16.02 6.28 -25.64
C SER A 167 -15.08 5.11 -25.93
N GLY A 168 -15.51 3.89 -25.62
CA GLY A 168 -14.72 2.68 -25.84
C GLY A 168 -13.62 2.43 -24.81
N THR A 169 -13.69 3.06 -23.64
CA THR A 169 -12.76 2.81 -22.52
C THR A 169 -13.47 2.26 -21.29
N LYS A 170 -12.71 1.55 -20.45
CA LYS A 170 -13.15 1.01 -19.16
C LYS A 170 -12.15 1.37 -18.07
N LEU A 171 -12.59 1.41 -16.82
CA LEU A 171 -11.67 1.52 -15.68
C LEU A 171 -10.65 0.37 -15.70
N THR A 172 -9.43 0.67 -15.28
CA THR A 172 -8.34 -0.30 -15.22
C THR A 172 -8.59 -1.33 -14.12
N GLU A 173 -8.47 -2.61 -14.44
CA GLU A 173 -8.49 -3.68 -13.45
C GLU A 173 -7.14 -3.75 -12.73
N GLY A 174 -7.16 -3.80 -11.39
CA GLY A 174 -5.95 -3.87 -10.56
C GLY A 174 -5.30 -2.53 -10.19
N VAL A 175 -5.82 -1.39 -10.68
CA VAL A 175 -5.42 -0.05 -10.22
C VAL A 175 -6.66 0.78 -9.93
N ALA A 176 -6.90 1.10 -8.66
CA ALA A 176 -8.08 1.84 -8.24
C ALA A 176 -8.01 3.31 -8.68
N SER A 177 -9.05 3.76 -9.38
CA SER A 177 -9.34 5.19 -9.51
C SER A 177 -9.78 5.74 -8.16
N CYS A 178 -9.44 6.99 -7.84
CA CYS A 178 -9.67 7.52 -6.51
C CYS A 178 -9.90 9.04 -6.50
N TRP A 179 -10.39 9.54 -5.36
CA TRP A 179 -10.59 10.95 -5.10
C TRP A 179 -10.00 11.36 -3.74
N PHE A 180 -9.64 12.63 -3.62
CA PHE A 180 -9.15 13.26 -2.40
C PHE A 180 -9.85 14.61 -2.19
N LEU A 181 -10.30 14.89 -0.97
CA LEU A 181 -10.83 16.18 -0.55
C LEU A 181 -9.75 16.96 0.21
N THR A 182 -9.54 18.21 -0.20
CA THR A 182 -8.52 19.13 0.35
C THR A 182 -9.14 20.51 0.54
N ALA A 183 -8.53 21.34 1.38
CA ALA A 183 -8.97 22.70 1.63
C ALA A 183 -7.75 23.59 1.90
N GLU A 184 -6.89 23.77 0.88
CA GLU A 184 -5.67 24.58 1.00
C GLU A 184 -6.03 26.03 1.40
N GLY A 185 -5.37 26.54 2.45
CA GLY A 185 -5.68 27.81 3.08
C GLY A 185 -6.98 27.84 3.90
N ASN A 186 -7.71 26.72 3.96
CA ASN A 186 -8.96 26.53 4.72
C ASN A 186 -8.95 25.19 5.46
N GLU A 187 -7.78 24.76 5.96
CA GLU A 187 -7.55 23.42 6.50
C GLU A 187 -8.45 23.09 7.70
N TRP A 188 -8.92 24.14 8.40
CA TRP A 188 -9.88 24.06 9.49
C TRP A 188 -11.19 23.37 9.08
N LEU A 189 -11.60 23.46 7.82
CA LEU A 189 -12.80 22.77 7.30
C LEU A 189 -12.70 21.25 7.39
N LEU A 190 -11.49 20.70 7.28
CA LEU A 190 -11.25 19.27 7.29
C LEU A 190 -10.69 18.79 8.63
N GLN A 191 -10.51 19.68 9.60
CA GLN A 191 -10.04 19.36 10.96
C GLN A 191 -8.74 18.54 10.97
N GLY A 192 -7.83 18.83 10.03
CA GLY A 192 -6.54 18.13 9.89
C GLY A 192 -6.61 16.77 9.16
N GLN A 193 -7.79 16.36 8.67
CA GLN A 193 -7.97 15.16 7.88
C GLN A 193 -7.85 15.43 6.38
N THR A 194 -7.58 14.38 5.61
CA THR A 194 -7.61 14.40 4.14
C THR A 194 -8.51 13.27 3.65
N PRO A 195 -9.84 13.48 3.61
CA PRO A 195 -10.77 12.44 3.18
C PRO A 195 -10.47 11.97 1.77
N SER A 196 -10.55 10.66 1.54
CA SER A 196 -10.28 10.04 0.24
C SER A 196 -11.10 8.78 0.05
N GLY A 197 -11.30 8.33 -1.19
CA GLY A 197 -12.01 7.11 -1.50
C GLY A 197 -11.77 6.60 -2.91
N GLU A 198 -12.15 5.35 -3.16
CA GLU A 198 -12.01 4.71 -4.46
C GLU A 198 -13.25 4.92 -5.35
N ILE A 199 -13.05 4.80 -6.66
CA ILE A 199 -14.07 4.90 -7.71
C ILE A 199 -14.07 3.58 -8.45
N GLU A 200 -14.80 2.60 -7.92
CA GLU A 200 -14.92 1.27 -8.51
C GLU A 200 -15.81 1.26 -9.76
N ASN A 201 -16.82 2.13 -9.79
CA ASN A 201 -17.77 2.22 -10.88
C ASN A 201 -18.20 3.68 -11.10
N ILE A 202 -17.90 4.18 -12.29
CA ILE A 202 -18.23 5.56 -12.68
C ILE A 202 -19.74 5.80 -12.76
N SER A 203 -20.53 4.75 -13.06
CA SER A 203 -21.99 4.82 -13.08
C SER A 203 -22.59 5.06 -11.69
N ASN A 204 -21.87 4.73 -10.61
CA ASN A 204 -22.38 4.81 -9.24
C ASN A 204 -22.37 6.24 -8.67
N GLN A 205 -21.81 7.22 -9.40
CA GLN A 205 -21.75 8.64 -9.01
C GLN A 205 -21.34 8.84 -7.53
N PRO A 206 -20.07 8.59 -7.17
CA PRO A 206 -19.66 8.58 -5.78
C PRO A 206 -20.00 9.90 -5.08
N THR A 207 -20.52 9.79 -3.87
CA THR A 207 -20.91 10.95 -3.06
C THR A 207 -19.87 11.18 -1.97
N ILE A 208 -19.26 12.35 -1.95
CA ILE A 208 -18.29 12.79 -0.95
C ILE A 208 -19.02 13.66 0.05
N SER A 209 -18.97 13.30 1.33
CA SER A 209 -19.59 14.07 2.41
C SER A 209 -18.57 14.97 3.09
N LEU A 210 -18.94 16.21 3.35
CA LEU A 210 -18.18 17.16 4.16
C LEU A 210 -19.11 17.75 5.21
N GLN A 211 -18.81 17.54 6.49
CA GLN A 211 -19.49 18.23 7.56
C GLN A 211 -18.79 19.57 7.81
N VAL A 212 -19.53 20.67 7.67
CA VAL A 212 -19.01 22.01 7.97
C VAL A 212 -18.86 22.13 9.49
N PRO A 213 -17.67 22.47 10.01
CA PRO A 213 -17.46 22.61 11.45
C PRO A 213 -18.38 23.64 12.09
N GLY A 214 -18.76 23.44 13.35
CA GLY A 214 -19.59 24.41 14.09
C GLY A 214 -18.86 25.72 14.39
N ASP A 215 -17.53 25.62 14.54
CA ASP A 215 -16.56 26.68 14.84
C ASP A 215 -15.91 27.22 13.55
N CYS A 216 -16.72 27.78 12.66
CA CYS A 216 -16.23 28.33 11.41
C CYS A 216 -15.26 29.51 11.63
N LEU A 217 -14.06 29.43 11.04
CA LEU A 217 -13.02 30.47 11.18
C LEU A 217 -13.11 31.57 10.12
N SER A 218 -13.83 31.33 9.02
CA SER A 218 -13.99 32.27 7.90
C SER A 218 -15.39 32.15 7.28
N PRO A 219 -16.01 33.27 6.84
CA PRO A 219 -17.27 33.25 6.09
C PRO A 219 -17.09 32.75 4.65
N GLU A 220 -15.86 32.74 4.12
CA GLU A 220 -15.54 32.24 2.80
C GLU A 220 -14.47 31.17 2.90
N ALA A 221 -14.63 30.09 2.16
CA ALA A 221 -13.65 29.03 2.10
C ALA A 221 -13.68 28.32 0.75
N VAL A 222 -12.62 27.61 0.40
CA VAL A 222 -12.58 26.81 -0.83
C VAL A 222 -12.20 25.38 -0.47
N VAL A 223 -12.99 24.44 -0.97
CA VAL A 223 -12.67 23.00 -0.93
C VAL A 223 -12.36 22.50 -2.32
N SER A 224 -11.40 21.60 -2.40
CA SER A 224 -10.88 21.05 -3.64
C SER A 224 -11.02 19.54 -3.65
N ILE A 225 -11.69 18.99 -4.67
CA ILE A 225 -11.77 17.55 -4.92
C ILE A 225 -10.83 17.20 -6.06
N SER A 226 -9.73 16.51 -5.74
CA SER A 226 -8.82 15.93 -6.73
C SER A 226 -9.32 14.53 -7.11
N VAL A 227 -9.37 14.22 -8.39
CA VAL A 227 -9.80 12.90 -8.91
C VAL A 227 -8.72 12.34 -9.83
N PHE A 228 -8.38 11.07 -9.62
CA PHE A 228 -7.45 10.30 -10.43
C PHE A 228 -8.22 9.14 -11.08
N LEU A 229 -8.36 9.20 -12.40
CA LEU A 229 -8.99 8.13 -13.18
C LEU A 229 -7.92 7.34 -13.93
N TYR A 230 -7.91 6.03 -13.73
CA TYR A 230 -7.12 5.07 -14.49
C TYR A 230 -8.08 4.27 -15.36
N TYR A 231 -7.89 4.34 -16.67
CA TYR A 231 -8.74 3.66 -17.63
C TYR A 231 -7.93 3.13 -18.81
N CYS A 232 -8.41 2.06 -19.42
CA CYS A 232 -7.82 1.48 -20.61
C CYS A 232 -8.83 1.44 -21.76
N SER A 233 -8.34 1.32 -22.98
CA SER A 233 -9.16 0.92 -24.13
C SER A 233 -9.91 -0.38 -23.84
N ALA A 234 -11.06 -0.60 -24.49
CA ALA A 234 -11.90 -1.77 -24.24
C ALA A 234 -11.16 -3.12 -24.43
N ASP A 235 -10.19 -3.17 -25.34
CA ASP A 235 -9.31 -4.30 -25.60
C ASP A 235 -8.12 -4.40 -24.63
N GLY A 236 -7.95 -3.43 -23.73
CA GLY A 236 -6.86 -3.38 -22.75
C GLY A 236 -5.48 -3.03 -23.32
N SER A 237 -5.38 -2.72 -24.62
CA SER A 237 -4.09 -2.51 -25.30
C SER A 237 -3.38 -1.21 -24.89
N ALA A 238 -4.14 -0.18 -24.47
CA ALA A 238 -3.60 1.10 -24.02
C ALA A 238 -4.30 1.59 -22.75
N CYS A 239 -3.50 1.91 -21.72
CA CYS A 239 -3.98 2.46 -20.45
C CYS A 239 -3.49 3.89 -20.25
N MET A 240 -4.35 4.72 -19.66
CA MET A 240 -4.12 6.14 -19.45
C MET A 240 -4.52 6.52 -18.02
N MET A 241 -3.88 7.57 -17.50
CA MET A 241 -4.29 8.24 -16.27
C MET A 241 -4.75 9.66 -16.58
N LYS A 242 -5.84 10.09 -15.94
CA LYS A 242 -6.39 11.44 -16.06
C LYS A 242 -6.68 12.01 -14.68
N GLY A 243 -6.00 13.12 -14.38
CA GLY A 243 -6.27 13.95 -13.22
C GLY A 243 -7.36 14.99 -13.48
N ILE A 244 -8.12 15.35 -12.45
CA ILE A 244 -9.12 16.43 -12.45
C ILE A 244 -9.06 17.13 -11.09
N LEU A 245 -9.11 18.46 -11.08
CA LEU A 245 -9.32 19.23 -9.85
C LEU A 245 -10.67 19.94 -9.94
N PHE A 246 -11.58 19.67 -9.01
CA PHE A 246 -12.77 20.50 -8.80
C PHE A 246 -12.50 21.48 -7.67
N SER A 247 -12.70 22.77 -7.90
CA SER A 247 -12.58 23.82 -6.90
C SER A 247 -13.97 24.35 -6.59
N GLN A 248 -14.42 24.17 -5.35
CA GLN A 248 -15.74 24.53 -4.88
C GLN A 248 -15.65 25.61 -3.80
N PRO A 249 -15.99 26.87 -4.13
CA PRO A 249 -16.11 27.94 -3.15
C PRO A 249 -17.32 27.70 -2.25
N LEU A 250 -17.18 28.00 -0.97
CA LEU A 250 -18.21 27.93 0.06
C LEU A 250 -18.46 29.33 0.63
N GLN A 251 -19.72 29.66 0.84
CA GLN A 251 -20.20 30.88 1.46
C GLN A 251 -20.92 30.51 2.75
N ILE A 252 -20.24 30.67 3.88
CA ILE A 252 -20.68 30.16 5.17
C ILE A 252 -21.44 31.27 5.91
N THR A 253 -22.73 31.03 6.16
CA THR A 253 -23.60 32.00 6.83
C THR A 253 -24.35 31.35 7.99
N SER A 254 -24.79 32.17 8.95
CA SER A 254 -25.56 31.72 10.13
C SER A 254 -27.02 31.35 9.83
N ALA A 255 -27.46 31.47 8.56
CA ALA A 255 -28.80 31.09 8.16
C ALA A 255 -28.91 29.56 8.15
N GLN A 256 -29.85 28.99 8.90
CA GLN A 256 -30.03 27.53 8.93
C GLN A 256 -30.51 27.02 7.56
N HIS A 257 -29.59 26.41 6.81
CA HIS A 257 -29.93 25.60 5.66
C HIS A 257 -30.21 24.15 6.10
N GLY A 258 -30.98 23.40 5.30
CA GLY A 258 -31.35 22.01 5.61
C GLY A 258 -30.15 21.09 5.89
N SER A 259 -30.38 19.98 6.58
CA SER A 259 -29.31 19.11 7.13
C SER A 259 -28.34 18.55 6.08
N SER A 260 -28.76 18.42 4.82
CA SER A 260 -27.94 17.98 3.69
C SER A 260 -28.16 18.86 2.46
N ALA A 261 -27.08 19.28 1.79
CA ALA A 261 -27.13 20.01 0.53
C ALA A 261 -26.31 19.28 -0.56
N PRO A 262 -26.94 18.82 -1.66
CA PRO A 262 -26.22 18.18 -2.76
C PRO A 262 -25.51 19.21 -3.65
N VAL A 263 -24.28 18.90 -4.04
CA VAL A 263 -23.47 19.69 -4.97
C VAL A 263 -23.03 18.77 -6.10
N GLU A 264 -23.29 19.13 -7.36
CA GLU A 264 -22.89 18.31 -8.50
C GLU A 264 -21.51 18.72 -9.03
N LEU A 265 -20.58 17.76 -9.04
CA LEU A 265 -19.26 17.90 -9.65
C LEU A 265 -19.28 17.21 -11.00
N LYS A 266 -19.40 17.98 -12.10
CA LYS A 266 -19.52 17.40 -13.44
C LYS A 266 -18.35 17.77 -14.34
N LYS A 267 -17.76 16.76 -14.98
CA LYS A 267 -16.87 16.93 -16.14
C LYS A 267 -17.41 16.11 -17.30
N ARG A 268 -17.78 16.80 -18.38
CA ARG A 268 -18.13 16.18 -19.67
C ARG A 268 -16.87 15.85 -20.47
#